data_AF-A0A9N9W6D9-F1
#
_entry.id   AF-A0A9N9W6D9-F1
#
_cell.length_a   1.000
_cell.length_b   1.000
_cell.length_c   1.000
_cell.angle_alpha   90.00
_cell.angle_beta   90.00
_cell.angle_gamma   90.00
#
_symmetry.space_group_name_H-M   'P 1'
#
loop_
_entity.id
_entity.type
_entity.pdbx_description
1 polymer ?
#
loop_
_entity_poly.entity_id
_entity_poly.type
_entity_poly.pdbx_seq_one_letter_code
_entity_poly.pdbx_strand_id
1 'polypeptide(L)'
;MRVPATSQCLRQAVHRVPPQRRWFTCDRLIQEHDVVLLRQRGDKRAKWKLTPALRNEESHRVKLSYGAHVRAQDLIGKRYLDTVTDSDGREVAIHEASMASYIVNSERMATPIYPQDCSVIVSMLDLNPERPGENDGPDDEVFEVFEAGTGMGSLTMHIARALHAANPPMRKDLRDAVATASLERRAPAPGGEAVADAEIETSGPEQLAEPVPRDENEVSPSTDSGLATPEPPSPVPSDVESKPAPPPADQQTPIQTMTLSRLEVAPSIASDLAQWSSSRRAVLHTLDRNPAHARAAYKLLRRFRRAIYLPDVDFHIGSIHDYLTPRLASSLGAPFLSRAVLDLPSPESFADPVVRALKPNGLLVVFNPSISQIADFAKWAVTTRQPLRLERTAELPNTFHVAADEPTANDCGGGRPWDVRTVVPRNDASGGEIVQVMRPRVGDRVLGGGFVAVFRRLKPRGEVEKEDVKEEEKVEEE
;
A
#
# COMPACT_ATOMS: atom_id res chain seq x y z
N MET A 1 -0.45 35.20 -77.42
CA MET A 1 -0.60 34.05 -76.50
C MET A 1 -0.61 34.57 -75.08
N ARG A 2 -1.74 34.46 -74.37
CA ARG A 2 -1.83 34.74 -72.92
C ARG A 2 -1.59 33.44 -72.17
N VAL A 3 -0.61 33.41 -71.28
CA VAL A 3 -0.41 32.34 -70.30
C VAL A 3 -0.70 32.94 -68.92
N PRO A 4 -1.60 32.36 -68.11
CA PRO A 4 -2.02 32.95 -66.84
C PRO A 4 -1.02 32.67 -65.71
N ALA A 5 -0.94 33.62 -64.78
CA ALA A 5 -0.24 33.48 -63.52
C ALA A 5 -1.04 32.64 -62.53
N THR A 6 -0.49 31.53 -62.05
CA THR A 6 -0.97 30.82 -60.86
C THR A 6 0.21 30.30 -60.05
N SER A 7 0.71 31.13 -59.12
CA SER A 7 1.42 30.63 -57.94
C SER A 7 0.43 30.57 -56.78
N GLN A 8 -0.25 29.44 -56.63
CA GLN A 8 -0.95 29.12 -55.39
C GLN A 8 0.08 28.63 -54.38
N CYS A 9 0.52 29.54 -53.52
CA CYS A 9 1.23 29.18 -52.30
C CYS A 9 0.22 28.47 -51.37
N LEU A 10 0.26 27.14 -51.33
CA LEU A 10 -0.42 26.34 -50.31
C LEU A 10 0.17 26.71 -48.95
N ARG A 11 -0.48 27.66 -48.24
CA ARG A 11 -0.29 27.79 -46.80
C ARG A 11 -0.90 26.55 -46.17
N GLN A 12 -0.07 25.53 -45.91
CA GLN A 12 -0.44 24.48 -44.98
C GLN A 12 -0.78 25.15 -43.66
N ALA A 13 -2.05 25.08 -43.27
CA ALA A 13 -2.47 25.41 -41.92
C ALA A 13 -1.79 24.39 -41.00
N VAL A 14 -0.67 24.78 -40.41
CA VAL A 14 -0.10 24.07 -39.27
C VAL A 14 -1.18 24.15 -38.19
N HIS A 15 -1.94 23.07 -38.00
CA HIS A 15 -2.75 22.89 -36.81
C HIS A 15 -1.79 23.01 -35.63
N ARG A 16 -1.74 24.18 -35.01
CA ARG A 16 -1.12 24.36 -33.70
C ARG A 16 -1.93 23.51 -32.75
N VAL A 17 -1.43 22.30 -32.48
CA VAL A 17 -1.86 21.53 -31.32
C VAL A 17 -1.66 22.47 -30.13
N PRO A 18 -2.73 22.84 -29.38
CA PRO A 18 -2.56 23.69 -28.22
C PRO A 18 -1.53 23.04 -27.30
N PRO A 19 -0.61 23.81 -26.68
CA PRO A 19 0.40 23.24 -25.81
C PRO A 19 -0.32 22.40 -24.76
N GLN A 20 -0.02 21.10 -24.72
CA GLN A 20 -0.50 20.22 -23.66
C GLN A 20 0.10 20.72 -22.36
N ARG A 21 -0.61 21.58 -21.64
CA ARG A 21 -0.22 22.03 -20.31
C ARG A 21 -0.40 20.83 -19.39
N ARG A 22 0.71 20.32 -18.84
CA ARG A 22 0.64 19.49 -17.64
C ARG A 22 0.24 20.42 -16.50
N TRP A 23 -1.00 20.29 -16.06
CA TRP A 23 -1.48 20.96 -14.86
C TRP A 23 -0.70 20.42 -13.66
N PHE A 24 -0.30 21.30 -12.73
CA PHE A 24 0.14 20.81 -11.43
C PHE A 24 -1.03 20.08 -10.77
N THR A 25 -0.78 19.10 -9.91
CA THR A 25 -1.89 18.37 -9.27
C THR A 25 -2.83 19.31 -8.50
N CYS A 26 -2.32 20.42 -7.95
CA CYS A 26 -3.11 21.46 -7.31
C CYS A 26 -4.09 22.20 -8.24
N ASP A 27 -3.86 22.19 -9.56
CA ASP A 27 -4.75 22.80 -10.55
C ASP A 27 -5.86 21.85 -11.01
N ARG A 28 -5.95 20.64 -10.46
CA ARG A 28 -7.03 19.70 -10.77
C ARG A 28 -8.26 20.02 -9.93
N LEU A 29 -9.43 20.02 -10.58
CA LEU A 29 -10.71 20.07 -9.88
C LEU A 29 -11.01 18.71 -9.26
N ILE A 30 -11.43 18.74 -7.99
CA ILE A 30 -11.91 17.59 -7.24
C ILE A 30 -13.21 17.12 -7.89
N GLN A 31 -13.29 15.81 -8.14
CA GLN A 31 -14.44 15.17 -8.77
C GLN A 31 -15.11 14.20 -7.81
N GLU A 32 -16.32 13.79 -8.17
CA GLU A 32 -16.94 12.63 -7.55
C GLU A 32 -16.01 11.41 -7.61
N HIS A 33 -16.07 10.54 -6.59
CA HIS A 33 -15.19 9.41 -6.34
C HIS A 33 -13.75 9.74 -5.94
N ASP A 34 -13.31 11.00 -5.99
CA ASP A 34 -12.01 11.36 -5.46
C ASP A 34 -12.01 11.23 -3.92
N VAL A 35 -10.83 10.95 -3.36
CA VAL A 35 -10.56 10.98 -1.92
C VAL A 35 -9.59 12.11 -1.65
N VAL A 36 -9.93 12.97 -0.69
CA VAL A 36 -9.13 14.15 -0.34
C VAL A 36 -8.76 14.13 1.13
N LEU A 37 -7.72 14.89 1.48
CA LEU A 37 -7.26 15.01 2.85
C LEU A 37 -7.65 16.39 3.38
N LEU A 38 -8.45 16.43 4.43
CA LEU A 38 -8.98 17.66 5.00
C LEU A 38 -8.17 18.05 6.22
N ARG A 39 -7.75 19.32 6.27
CA ARG A 39 -7.12 19.93 7.44
C ARG A 39 -8.11 20.87 8.11
N GLN A 40 -8.75 20.40 9.17
CA GLN A 40 -9.69 21.18 9.97
C GLN A 40 -8.93 22.03 10.98
N ARG A 41 -9.15 23.34 10.94
CA ARG A 41 -8.64 24.27 11.95
C ARG A 41 -9.35 24.04 13.28
N GLY A 42 -8.61 24.00 14.38
CA GLY A 42 -9.14 23.96 15.74
C GLY A 42 -8.51 25.04 16.62
N ASP A 43 -9.06 25.24 17.82
CA ASP A 43 -8.65 26.34 18.71
C ASP A 43 -7.21 26.20 19.23
N LYS A 44 -6.79 24.95 19.49
CA LYS A 44 -5.43 24.63 19.94
C LYS A 44 -4.56 24.04 18.82
N ARG A 45 -5.12 23.15 18.01
CA ARG A 45 -4.41 22.37 17.00
C ARG A 45 -5.29 22.16 15.78
N ALA A 46 -4.67 21.97 14.61
CA ALA A 46 -5.39 21.43 13.46
C ALA A 46 -5.63 19.93 13.64
N LYS A 47 -6.61 19.38 12.94
CA LYS A 47 -6.77 17.92 12.80
C LYS A 47 -6.92 17.55 11.34
N TRP A 48 -6.37 16.39 11.01
CA TRP A 48 -6.43 15.84 9.67
C TRP A 48 -7.52 14.77 9.59
N LYS A 49 -8.22 14.70 8.46
CA LYS A 49 -9.21 13.66 8.17
C LYS A 49 -9.16 13.31 6.69
N LEU A 50 -8.91 12.04 6.40
CA LEU A 50 -9.09 11.51 5.05
C LEU A 50 -10.59 11.29 4.79
N THR A 51 -11.09 11.76 3.65
CA THR A 51 -12.50 11.56 3.28
C THR A 51 -12.75 10.12 2.83
N PRO A 52 -13.99 9.62 2.91
CA PRO A 52 -14.42 8.55 2.02
C PRO A 52 -14.39 9.04 0.54
N ALA A 53 -14.65 8.12 -0.39
CA ALA A 53 -14.80 8.49 -1.80
C ALA A 53 -16.04 9.40 -1.94
N LEU A 54 -15.85 10.62 -2.45
CA LEU A 54 -16.92 11.62 -2.48
C LEU A 54 -18.07 11.18 -3.38
N ARG A 55 -19.31 11.50 -2.99
CA ARG A 55 -20.55 11.28 -3.77
C ARG A 55 -21.24 12.62 -3.94
N ASN A 56 -21.80 12.88 -5.12
CA ASN A 56 -22.54 14.11 -5.36
C ASN A 56 -23.99 14.01 -4.87
N GLU A 57 -24.15 13.65 -3.60
CA GLU A 57 -25.45 13.44 -2.94
C GLU A 57 -25.62 14.46 -1.81
N GLU A 58 -26.82 15.03 -1.66
CA GLU A 58 -27.10 16.03 -0.63
C GLU A 58 -26.98 15.46 0.80
N SER A 59 -27.21 14.16 0.96
CA SER A 59 -27.06 13.40 2.20
C SER A 59 -25.60 13.15 2.59
N HIS A 60 -24.65 13.16 1.65
CA HIS A 60 -23.28 12.75 1.92
C HIS A 60 -22.50 13.83 2.68
N ARG A 61 -22.27 13.57 3.98
CA ARG A 61 -21.56 14.45 4.91
C ARG A 61 -20.29 13.78 5.43
N VAL A 62 -19.15 14.41 5.23
CA VAL A 62 -17.87 13.95 5.78
C VAL A 62 -17.76 14.41 7.23
N LYS A 63 -17.82 13.46 8.17
CA LYS A 63 -17.57 13.73 9.58
C LYS A 63 -16.08 14.02 9.83
N LEU A 64 -15.80 15.16 10.46
CA LEU A 64 -14.47 15.62 10.79
C LEU A 64 -14.09 15.26 12.24
N SER A 65 -12.80 15.41 12.55
CA SER A 65 -12.20 14.95 13.80
C SER A 65 -12.58 15.76 15.04
N TYR A 66 -13.20 16.93 14.89
CA TYR A 66 -13.83 17.69 15.98
C TYR A 66 -15.36 17.45 16.09
N GLY A 67 -15.93 16.51 15.32
CA GLY A 67 -17.36 16.18 15.36
C GLY A 67 -18.22 16.98 14.38
N ALA A 68 -17.74 18.13 13.91
CA ALA A 68 -18.33 18.89 12.81
C ALA A 68 -18.31 18.09 11.50
N HIS A 69 -18.99 18.59 10.48
CA HIS A 69 -19.03 17.95 9.16
C HIS A 69 -18.93 18.95 8.01
N VAL A 70 -18.54 18.45 6.84
CA VAL A 70 -18.53 19.17 5.56
C VAL A 70 -19.34 18.36 4.54
N ARG A 71 -20.13 19.01 3.69
CA ARG A 71 -20.87 18.29 2.63
C ARG A 71 -19.94 17.96 1.47
N ALA A 72 -20.11 16.79 0.86
CA ALA A 72 -19.30 16.39 -0.29
C ALA A 72 -19.45 17.37 -1.48
N GLN A 73 -20.65 17.95 -1.66
CA GLN A 73 -20.93 18.95 -2.69
C GLN A 73 -20.14 20.25 -2.52
N ASP A 74 -19.73 20.59 -1.29
CA ASP A 74 -18.91 21.78 -1.01
C ASP A 74 -17.44 21.56 -1.39
N LEU A 75 -17.02 20.29 -1.49
CA LEU A 75 -15.66 19.87 -1.86
C LEU A 75 -15.53 19.62 -3.37
N ILE A 76 -16.53 19.02 -4.00
CA ILE A 76 -16.54 18.71 -5.44
C ILE A 76 -16.50 20.03 -6.23
N GLY A 77 -15.63 20.08 -7.25
CA GLY A 77 -15.40 21.28 -8.06
C GLY A 77 -14.45 22.31 -7.43
N LYS A 78 -13.98 22.08 -6.19
CA LYS A 78 -12.87 22.85 -5.61
C LYS A 78 -11.51 22.36 -6.12
N ARG A 79 -10.49 23.17 -5.90
CA ARG A 79 -9.07 22.82 -6.13
C ARG A 79 -8.42 22.38 -4.82
N TYR A 80 -7.29 21.71 -4.92
CA TYR A 80 -6.47 21.52 -3.73
C TYR A 80 -5.93 22.87 -3.25
N LEU A 81 -5.79 23.01 -1.95
CA LEU A 81 -5.49 24.23 -1.19
C LEU A 81 -6.62 25.25 -1.11
N ASP A 82 -7.76 25.01 -1.77
CA ASP A 82 -8.97 25.76 -1.47
C ASP A 82 -9.44 25.46 -0.04
N THR A 83 -10.13 26.43 0.53
CA THR A 83 -10.72 26.35 1.85
C THR A 83 -12.24 26.27 1.75
N VAL A 84 -12.85 25.43 2.60
CA VAL A 84 -14.29 25.39 2.86
C VAL A 84 -14.56 25.62 4.35
N THR A 85 -15.82 25.77 4.72
CA THR A 85 -16.24 25.96 6.11
C THR A 85 -16.99 24.72 6.59
N ASP A 86 -16.68 24.23 7.79
CA ASP A 86 -17.45 23.15 8.41
C ASP A 86 -18.77 23.64 9.03
N SER A 87 -19.58 22.70 9.51
CA SER A 87 -20.88 22.97 10.16
C SER A 87 -20.81 23.88 11.39
N ASP A 88 -19.64 24.01 12.01
CA ASP A 88 -19.42 24.82 13.21
C ASP A 88 -18.78 26.18 12.86
N GLY A 89 -18.58 26.48 11.58
CA GLY A 89 -17.97 27.72 11.12
C GLY A 89 -16.44 27.70 11.09
N ARG A 90 -15.78 26.55 11.30
CA ARG A 90 -14.31 26.45 11.26
C ARG A 90 -13.80 26.25 9.85
N GLU A 91 -12.61 26.78 9.63
CA GLU A 91 -11.88 26.69 8.36
C GLU A 91 -11.38 25.26 8.11
N VAL A 92 -11.60 24.74 6.90
CA VAL A 92 -11.13 23.43 6.46
C VAL A 92 -10.40 23.57 5.13
N ALA A 93 -9.07 23.41 5.15
CA ALA A 93 -8.26 23.42 3.94
C ALA A 93 -8.24 22.03 3.29
N ILE A 94 -8.32 22.00 1.96
CA ILE A 94 -8.31 20.76 1.18
C ILE A 94 -6.88 20.45 0.72
N HIS A 95 -6.39 19.25 0.98
CA HIS A 95 -5.07 18.80 0.57
C HIS A 95 -5.16 17.56 -0.32
N GLU A 96 -4.22 17.45 -1.25
CA GLU A 96 -3.99 16.20 -1.97
C GLU A 96 -3.30 15.23 -1.02
N ALA A 97 -3.82 14.00 -0.92
CA ALA A 97 -3.14 12.96 -0.17
C ALA A 97 -1.94 12.42 -0.97
N SER A 98 -0.75 12.49 -0.38
CA SER A 98 0.37 11.65 -0.82
C SER A 98 0.01 10.18 -0.59
N MET A 99 0.63 9.24 -1.31
CA MET A 99 0.44 7.81 -1.07
C MET A 99 0.64 7.44 0.41
N ALA A 100 1.68 7.99 1.02
CA ALA A 100 2.07 7.69 2.38
C ALA A 100 1.03 8.25 3.39
N SER A 101 0.58 9.50 3.21
CA SER A 101 -0.50 10.09 4.02
C SER A 101 -1.83 9.38 3.82
N TYR A 102 -2.11 8.91 2.60
CA TYR A 102 -3.33 8.18 2.28
C TYR A 102 -3.38 6.86 3.04
N ILE A 103 -2.29 6.09 3.03
CA ILE A 103 -2.17 4.84 3.79
C ILE A 103 -2.36 5.10 5.29
N VAL A 104 -1.59 6.04 5.84
CA VAL A 104 -1.52 6.27 7.29
C VAL A 104 -2.85 6.75 7.88
N ASN A 105 -3.58 7.57 7.11
CA ASN A 105 -4.86 8.16 7.51
C ASN A 105 -6.09 7.35 7.04
N SER A 106 -5.88 6.21 6.38
CA SER A 106 -6.97 5.27 6.07
C SER A 106 -7.32 4.44 7.30
N GLU A 107 -8.59 4.02 7.38
CA GLU A 107 -9.06 3.13 8.44
C GLU A 107 -8.37 1.76 8.33
N ARG A 108 -7.91 1.25 9.47
CA ARG A 108 -7.04 0.07 9.53
C ARG A 108 -7.85 -1.15 9.96
N MET A 109 -7.83 -2.19 9.13
CA MET A 109 -8.37 -3.52 9.47
C MET A 109 -7.29 -4.48 9.99
N ALA A 110 -6.02 -4.16 9.73
CA ALA A 110 -4.84 -4.92 10.14
C ALA A 110 -3.69 -3.95 10.40
N THR A 111 -2.65 -4.41 11.10
CA THR A 111 -1.42 -3.64 11.33
C THR A 111 -0.70 -3.44 9.99
N PRO A 112 -0.43 -2.19 9.55
CA PRO A 112 0.36 -1.95 8.35
C PRO A 112 1.85 -2.23 8.55
N ILE A 113 2.50 -2.66 7.47
CA ILE A 113 3.86 -2.21 7.16
C ILE A 113 3.76 -0.73 6.76
N TYR A 114 4.46 0.16 7.46
CA TYR A 114 4.36 1.60 7.23
C TYR A 114 5.03 2.01 5.90
N PRO A 115 4.64 3.16 5.30
CA PRO A 115 5.15 3.57 3.98
C PRO A 115 6.67 3.62 3.82
N GLN A 116 7.40 4.07 4.86
CA GLN A 116 8.86 4.03 4.88
C GLN A 116 9.39 2.60 4.75
N ASP A 117 8.88 1.69 5.58
CA ASP A 117 9.23 0.27 5.58
C ASP A 117 8.90 -0.40 4.24
N CYS A 118 7.71 -0.12 3.68
CA CYS A 118 7.34 -0.58 2.35
C CYS A 118 8.32 -0.08 1.27
N SER A 119 8.78 1.16 1.35
CA SER A 119 9.73 1.73 0.40
C SER A 119 11.10 1.04 0.47
N VAL A 120 11.55 0.68 1.68
CA VAL A 120 12.78 -0.10 1.88
C VAL A 120 12.61 -1.53 1.34
N ILE A 121 11.49 -2.21 1.65
CA ILE A 121 11.20 -3.56 1.15
C ILE A 121 11.15 -3.58 -0.39
N VAL A 122 10.46 -2.63 -1.01
CA VAL A 122 10.38 -2.53 -2.48
C VAL A 122 11.76 -2.26 -3.10
N SER A 123 12.60 -1.45 -2.44
CA SER A 123 13.98 -1.26 -2.88
C SER A 123 14.80 -2.56 -2.78
N MET A 124 14.58 -3.37 -1.75
CA MET A 124 15.23 -4.68 -1.58
C MET A 124 14.72 -5.75 -2.54
N LEU A 125 13.49 -5.61 -3.04
CA LEU A 125 12.94 -6.48 -4.09
C LEU A 125 13.58 -6.25 -5.46
N ASP A 126 14.27 -5.13 -5.66
CA ASP A 126 14.98 -4.78 -6.90
C ASP A 126 14.10 -5.02 -8.14
N LEU A 127 12.96 -4.33 -8.15
CA LEU A 127 11.93 -4.41 -9.18
C LEU A 127 12.33 -3.55 -10.38
N ASN A 128 12.85 -4.21 -11.42
CA ASN A 128 13.24 -3.58 -12.69
C ASN A 128 12.52 -4.23 -13.88
N PRO A 129 11.17 -4.23 -13.94
CA PRO A 129 10.46 -4.75 -15.09
C PRO A 129 10.72 -3.88 -16.32
N GLU A 130 10.86 -4.52 -17.48
CA GLU A 130 11.06 -3.84 -18.77
C GLU A 130 9.86 -2.97 -19.11
N ARG A 131 10.05 -1.91 -19.92
CA ARG A 131 8.94 -1.08 -20.41
C ARG A 131 8.43 -1.53 -21.79
N PRO A 132 7.15 -1.28 -22.11
CA PRO A 132 6.61 -1.63 -23.42
C PRO A 132 7.40 -0.93 -24.54
N GLY A 133 7.91 -1.71 -25.50
CA GLY A 133 8.68 -1.22 -26.64
C GLY A 133 10.13 -0.84 -26.35
N GLU A 134 10.69 -1.24 -25.20
CA GLU A 134 12.10 -0.99 -24.85
C GLU A 134 13.06 -1.97 -25.54
N ASN A 135 12.62 -3.21 -25.77
CA ASN A 135 13.41 -4.28 -26.41
C ASN A 135 12.69 -4.83 -27.65
N ASP A 136 13.47 -5.27 -28.65
CA ASP A 136 12.98 -5.89 -29.90
C ASP A 136 12.62 -7.38 -29.74
N GLY A 137 12.72 -7.92 -28.52
CA GLY A 137 12.41 -9.31 -28.20
C GLY A 137 10.90 -9.57 -28.04
N PRO A 138 10.48 -10.85 -28.01
CA PRO A 138 9.10 -11.17 -27.69
C PRO A 138 8.75 -10.71 -26.27
N ASP A 139 7.72 -9.88 -26.16
CA ASP A 139 7.10 -9.44 -24.89
C ASP A 139 6.31 -10.57 -24.20
N ASP A 140 6.76 -11.82 -24.35
CA ASP A 140 5.94 -13.00 -24.08
C ASP A 140 5.92 -13.39 -22.59
N GLU A 141 6.90 -12.95 -21.81
CA GLU A 141 7.01 -13.33 -20.40
C GLU A 141 6.54 -12.23 -19.45
N VAL A 142 5.50 -12.52 -18.67
CA VAL A 142 4.97 -11.61 -17.66
C VAL A 142 5.87 -11.60 -16.42
N PHE A 143 6.28 -10.41 -15.99
CA PHE A 143 6.98 -10.20 -14.74
C PHE A 143 6.01 -10.33 -13.55
N GLU A 144 5.87 -11.55 -13.05
CA GLU A 144 4.99 -11.84 -11.92
C GLU A 144 5.67 -11.64 -10.56
N VAL A 145 5.01 -10.87 -9.68
CA VAL A 145 5.38 -10.70 -8.28
C VAL A 145 4.32 -11.32 -7.38
N PHE A 146 4.71 -12.10 -6.38
CA PHE A 146 3.79 -12.68 -5.41
C PHE A 146 3.93 -12.01 -4.03
N GLU A 147 2.82 -11.66 -3.41
CA GLU A 147 2.74 -11.16 -2.04
C GLU A 147 1.78 -12.06 -1.25
N ALA A 148 2.20 -12.56 -0.09
CA ALA A 148 1.31 -13.24 0.84
C ALA A 148 1.31 -12.54 2.20
N GLY A 149 0.09 -12.24 2.67
CA GLY A 149 -0.15 -11.25 3.71
C GLY A 149 -0.55 -9.93 3.06
N THR A 150 -1.73 -9.86 2.43
CA THR A 150 -2.22 -8.58 1.86
C THR A 150 -2.42 -7.55 2.97
N GLY A 151 -2.93 -7.98 4.12
CA GLY A 151 -3.14 -7.11 5.28
C GLY A 151 -4.03 -5.93 4.92
N MET A 152 -3.57 -4.71 5.19
CA MET A 152 -4.29 -3.51 4.79
C MET A 152 -3.92 -2.97 3.38
N GLY A 153 -3.03 -3.62 2.64
CA GLY A 153 -2.66 -3.23 1.27
C GLY A 153 -1.60 -2.13 1.16
N SER A 154 -0.89 -1.82 2.25
CA SER A 154 0.17 -0.81 2.25
C SER A 154 1.34 -1.22 1.36
N LEU A 155 1.87 -2.43 1.56
CA LEU A 155 2.95 -2.99 0.74
C LEU A 155 2.48 -3.28 -0.68
N THR A 156 1.30 -3.89 -0.83
CA THR A 156 0.62 -4.11 -2.12
C THR A 156 0.63 -2.85 -2.99
N MET A 157 0.23 -1.70 -2.44
CA MET A 157 0.18 -0.44 -3.19
C MET A 157 1.57 0.09 -3.58
N HIS A 158 2.59 -0.13 -2.74
CA HIS A 158 3.97 0.27 -3.07
C HIS A 158 4.58 -0.61 -4.17
N ILE A 159 4.34 -1.92 -4.13
CA ILE A 159 4.76 -2.85 -5.19
C ILE A 159 4.03 -2.51 -6.49
N ALA A 160 2.70 -2.33 -6.44
CA ALA A 160 1.92 -1.96 -7.62
C ALA A 160 2.41 -0.65 -8.27
N ARG A 161 2.77 0.35 -7.47
CA ARG A 161 3.41 1.58 -7.98
C ARG A 161 4.71 1.32 -8.73
N ALA A 162 5.55 0.40 -8.25
CA ALA A 162 6.81 0.06 -8.89
C ALA A 162 6.60 -0.69 -10.22
N LEU A 163 5.55 -1.50 -10.31
CA LEU A 163 5.21 -2.26 -11.53
C LEU A 163 4.44 -1.44 -12.57
N HIS A 164 3.72 -0.39 -12.15
CA HIS A 164 2.76 0.34 -12.97
C HIS A 164 3.29 0.77 -14.35
N ALA A 165 4.52 1.27 -14.42
CA ALA A 165 5.11 1.78 -15.65
C ALA A 165 5.50 0.70 -16.67
N ALA A 166 5.53 -0.58 -16.27
CA ALA A 166 5.81 -1.70 -17.15
C ALA A 166 4.59 -2.13 -17.98
N ASN A 167 3.38 -1.73 -17.56
CA ASN A 167 2.13 -2.09 -18.23
C ASN A 167 1.71 -1.06 -19.27
N PRO A 168 1.00 -1.48 -20.35
CA PRO A 168 0.43 -0.56 -21.33
C PRO A 168 -0.52 0.47 -20.70
N PRO A 169 -0.55 1.72 -21.20
CA PRO A 169 -1.41 2.75 -20.64
C PRO A 169 -2.88 2.38 -20.77
N MET A 170 -3.61 2.40 -19.65
CA MET A 170 -5.06 2.21 -19.66
C MET A 170 -5.79 3.46 -20.18
N ARG A 171 -6.75 3.27 -21.09
CA ARG A 171 -7.61 4.36 -21.60
C ARG A 171 -8.37 5.04 -20.46
N LYS A 172 -8.70 6.33 -20.63
CA LYS A 172 -9.32 7.15 -19.58
C LYS A 172 -10.70 6.62 -19.17
N ASP A 173 -11.53 6.23 -20.13
CA ASP A 173 -12.86 5.67 -19.91
C ASP A 173 -12.83 4.36 -19.12
N LEU A 174 -11.86 3.48 -19.40
CA LEU A 174 -11.63 2.26 -18.63
C LEU A 174 -11.22 2.57 -17.18
N ARG A 175 -10.26 3.48 -16.98
CA ARG A 175 -9.85 3.91 -15.62
C ARG A 175 -11.02 4.51 -14.84
N ASP A 176 -11.82 5.33 -15.51
CA ASP A 176 -13.00 5.93 -14.90
C ASP A 176 -14.00 4.85 -14.49
N ALA A 177 -14.29 3.87 -15.35
CA ALA A 177 -15.15 2.74 -15.00
C ALA A 177 -14.61 1.94 -13.80
N VAL A 178 -13.29 1.67 -13.77
CA VAL A 178 -12.64 0.96 -12.64
C VAL A 178 -12.78 1.76 -11.34
N ALA A 179 -12.67 3.08 -11.38
CA ALA A 179 -12.80 3.93 -10.20
C ALA A 179 -14.26 4.04 -9.71
N THR A 180 -15.25 3.99 -10.60
CA THR A 180 -16.64 4.36 -10.27
C THR A 180 -17.64 3.21 -10.16
N ALA A 181 -17.42 2.09 -10.86
CA ALA A 181 -18.38 0.99 -10.94
C ALA A 181 -18.77 0.37 -9.58
N SER A 182 -19.91 -0.28 -9.51
CA SER A 182 -20.22 -1.13 -8.36
C SER A 182 -19.41 -2.42 -8.42
N LEU A 183 -19.13 -3.02 -7.25
CA LEU A 183 -18.63 -4.40 -7.21
C LEU A 183 -19.81 -5.34 -7.22
N GLU A 184 -19.71 -6.42 -8.00
CA GLU A 184 -20.72 -7.48 -8.02
C GLU A 184 -21.06 -7.93 -6.60
N ARG A 185 -22.33 -7.75 -6.21
CA ARG A 185 -22.83 -8.23 -4.92
C ARG A 185 -22.82 -9.75 -4.92
N ARG A 186 -22.24 -10.34 -3.88
CA ARG A 186 -22.32 -11.79 -3.68
C ARG A 186 -23.79 -12.18 -3.54
N ALA A 187 -24.27 -13.14 -4.33
CA ALA A 187 -25.55 -13.78 -4.06
C ALA A 187 -25.47 -14.41 -2.65
N PRO A 188 -26.43 -14.14 -1.74
CA PRO A 188 -26.41 -14.75 -0.42
C PRO A 188 -26.38 -16.28 -0.57
N ALA A 189 -25.55 -16.94 0.23
CA ALA A 189 -25.54 -18.41 0.25
C ALA A 189 -26.96 -18.90 0.57
N PRO A 190 -27.43 -20.00 -0.06
CA PRO A 190 -28.77 -20.52 0.20
C PRO A 190 -28.88 -20.85 1.69
N GLY A 191 -29.73 -20.08 2.42
CA GLY A 191 -29.94 -20.22 3.86
C GLY A 191 -29.30 -19.14 4.76
N GLY A 192 -28.56 -18.18 4.20
CA GLY A 192 -28.10 -16.99 4.94
C GLY A 192 -29.01 -15.79 4.67
N GLU A 193 -29.51 -15.13 5.71
CA GLU A 193 -30.19 -13.84 5.57
C GLU A 193 -29.31 -12.88 4.75
N ALA A 194 -29.93 -12.18 3.80
CA ALA A 194 -29.28 -11.14 3.02
C ALA A 194 -28.87 -10.02 3.98
N VAL A 195 -27.66 -10.10 4.53
CA VAL A 195 -27.01 -8.94 5.13
C VAL A 195 -26.78 -8.00 3.96
N ALA A 196 -27.57 -6.94 3.88
CA ALA A 196 -27.27 -5.86 2.97
C ALA A 196 -25.83 -5.42 3.27
N ASP A 197 -24.92 -5.55 2.30
CA ASP A 197 -23.77 -4.67 2.21
C ASP A 197 -24.34 -3.27 1.93
N ALA A 198 -25.03 -2.69 2.92
CA ALA A 198 -25.13 -1.26 3.02
C ALA A 198 -23.68 -0.77 3.02
N GLU A 199 -23.42 0.34 2.32
CA GLU A 199 -22.29 1.17 2.68
C GLU A 199 -22.54 1.61 4.13
N ILE A 200 -22.14 0.77 5.09
CA ILE A 200 -22.23 1.08 6.50
C ILE A 200 -21.21 2.19 6.68
N GLU A 201 -21.69 3.44 6.76
CA GLU A 201 -21.06 4.45 7.59
C GLU A 201 -20.98 3.86 8.99
N THR A 202 -19.89 3.14 9.25
CA THR A 202 -19.61 2.63 10.59
C THR A 202 -19.33 3.85 11.45
N SER A 203 -20.28 4.14 12.34
CA SER A 203 -20.01 4.85 13.60
C SER A 203 -18.70 4.34 14.18
N GLY A 204 -17.83 5.27 14.57
CA GLY A 204 -16.39 5.09 14.65
C GLY A 204 -15.91 3.93 15.53
N PRO A 205 -14.66 3.46 15.31
CA PRO A 205 -14.08 2.44 16.15
C PRO A 205 -13.79 2.99 17.54
N GLU A 206 -13.90 2.11 18.54
CA GLU A 206 -13.24 2.28 19.84
C GLU A 206 -11.79 2.71 19.62
N GLN A 207 -11.47 3.90 20.09
CA GLN A 207 -10.10 4.35 20.23
C GLN A 207 -9.41 3.38 21.20
N LEU A 208 -8.47 2.59 20.69
CA LEU A 208 -7.42 2.03 21.56
C LEU A 208 -6.82 3.21 22.33
N ALA A 209 -7.03 3.19 23.65
CA ALA A 209 -6.84 4.32 24.54
C ALA A 209 -5.48 4.99 24.33
N GLU A 210 -5.48 6.32 24.25
CA GLU A 210 -4.26 7.10 24.40
C GLU A 210 -3.69 6.83 25.80
N PRO A 211 -2.43 6.38 25.94
CA PRO A 211 -1.77 6.39 27.24
C PRO A 211 -1.52 7.84 27.63
N VAL A 212 -2.08 8.21 28.79
CA VAL A 212 -1.91 9.51 29.44
C VAL A 212 -0.42 9.77 29.66
N PRO A 213 0.14 10.92 29.25
CA PRO A 213 1.51 11.27 29.61
C PRO A 213 1.58 11.47 31.13
N ARG A 214 2.52 10.77 31.78
CA ARG A 214 2.82 11.01 33.19
C ARG A 214 3.55 12.36 33.29
N ASP A 215 2.97 13.29 34.04
CA ASP A 215 3.66 14.52 34.45
C ASP A 215 4.83 14.16 35.35
N GLU A 216 6.05 14.37 34.85
CA GLU A 216 7.26 14.40 35.65
C GLU A 216 7.35 15.76 36.35
N ASN A 217 6.69 15.89 37.49
CA ASN A 217 7.04 16.87 38.52
C ASN A 217 6.20 16.63 39.79
N GLU A 218 6.71 15.80 40.69
CA GLU A 218 6.51 16.01 42.12
C GLU A 218 7.64 15.31 42.90
N VAL A 219 8.51 16.15 43.45
CA VAL A 219 9.55 15.76 44.42
C VAL A 219 9.01 16.06 45.81
N SER A 220 9.16 15.10 46.74
CA SER A 220 9.38 15.21 48.21
C SER A 220 8.48 14.25 49.02
N PRO A 221 8.79 13.96 50.30
CA PRO A 221 10.03 13.40 50.83
C PRO A 221 9.78 12.10 51.63
N SER A 222 10.87 11.43 51.98
CA SER A 222 10.94 10.22 52.81
C SER A 222 10.37 10.39 54.23
N THR A 223 9.59 9.40 54.69
CA THR A 223 9.56 8.98 56.10
C THR A 223 9.18 7.50 56.24
N ASP A 224 9.79 6.90 57.25
CA ASP A 224 9.97 5.49 57.57
C ASP A 224 8.81 4.89 58.40
N SER A 225 8.79 3.55 58.41
CA SER A 225 8.25 2.62 59.43
C SER A 225 6.74 2.34 59.48
N GLY A 226 6.38 1.06 59.31
CA GLY A 226 5.03 0.55 59.56
C GLY A 226 4.79 -0.88 59.05
N LEU A 227 5.00 -1.84 59.95
CA LEU A 227 4.76 -3.29 59.84
C LEU A 227 3.42 -3.65 59.16
N ALA A 228 3.43 -4.54 58.14
CA ALA A 228 2.21 -5.14 57.58
C ALA A 228 2.39 -6.64 57.29
N THR A 229 1.43 -7.41 57.80
CA THR A 229 1.17 -8.85 57.64
C THR A 229 1.11 -9.33 56.19
N PRO A 230 1.43 -10.60 55.89
CA PRO A 230 1.35 -11.12 54.53
C PRO A 230 -0.11 -11.38 54.11
N GLU A 231 -0.57 -10.68 53.07
CA GLU A 231 -1.77 -11.05 52.31
C GLU A 231 -1.53 -12.33 51.47
N PRO A 232 -2.55 -13.18 51.30
CA PRO A 232 -2.45 -14.39 50.50
C PRO A 232 -2.38 -14.08 48.99
N PRO A 233 -1.73 -14.93 48.17
CA PRO A 233 -1.56 -14.67 46.75
C PRO A 233 -2.89 -14.71 46.01
N SER A 234 -3.13 -13.68 45.18
CA SER A 234 -4.23 -13.65 44.22
C SER A 234 -4.07 -14.75 43.16
N PRO A 235 -5.16 -15.34 42.67
CA PRO A 235 -5.10 -16.47 41.75
C PRO A 235 -4.58 -16.03 40.37
N VAL A 236 -3.62 -16.81 39.86
CA VAL A 236 -3.12 -16.72 38.48
C VAL A 236 -4.21 -17.25 37.54
N PRO A 237 -4.72 -16.47 36.57
CA PRO A 237 -5.57 -17.02 35.53
C PRO A 237 -4.70 -17.91 34.62
N SER A 238 -5.03 -19.19 34.60
CA SER A 238 -4.38 -20.22 33.79
C SER A 238 -5.16 -20.40 32.49
N ASP A 239 -5.09 -19.40 31.62
CA ASP A 239 -5.53 -19.56 30.23
C ASP A 239 -4.30 -19.88 29.37
N VAL A 240 -3.88 -21.15 29.45
CA VAL A 240 -3.10 -21.75 28.38
C VAL A 240 -4.07 -21.94 27.22
N GLU A 241 -4.14 -20.94 26.34
CA GLU A 241 -4.85 -21.04 25.08
C GLU A 241 -4.24 -22.21 24.29
N SER A 242 -4.98 -23.32 24.24
CA SER A 242 -4.58 -24.50 23.50
C SER A 242 -4.56 -24.16 22.02
N LYS A 243 -3.36 -24.26 21.44
CA LYS A 243 -3.09 -24.10 20.01
C LYS A 243 -4.14 -24.91 19.22
N PRO A 244 -4.96 -24.30 18.34
CA PRO A 244 -5.91 -25.07 17.54
C PRO A 244 -5.12 -26.06 16.67
N ALA A 245 -5.55 -27.31 16.68
CA ALA A 245 -5.01 -28.36 15.84
C ALA A 245 -5.08 -27.92 14.36
N PRO A 246 -4.08 -28.28 13.53
CA PRO A 246 -4.13 -27.99 12.10
C PRO A 246 -5.41 -28.61 11.50
N PRO A 247 -6.12 -27.89 10.60
CA PRO A 247 -7.28 -28.44 9.94
C PRO A 247 -6.92 -29.72 9.17
N PRO A 248 -7.83 -30.70 9.06
CA PRO A 248 -7.59 -31.92 8.29
C PRO A 248 -7.27 -31.57 6.82
N ALA A 249 -6.29 -32.28 6.25
CA ALA A 249 -5.57 -31.93 5.03
C ALA A 249 -6.36 -32.01 3.69
N ASP A 250 -7.68 -32.16 3.69
CA ASP A 250 -8.44 -32.52 2.47
C ASP A 250 -9.63 -31.62 2.12
N GLN A 251 -9.77 -30.43 2.72
CA GLN A 251 -10.76 -29.44 2.26
C GLN A 251 -10.08 -28.36 1.40
N GLN A 252 -9.81 -28.69 0.13
CA GLN A 252 -9.45 -27.69 -0.89
C GLN A 252 -10.58 -26.65 -0.95
N THR A 253 -10.36 -25.49 -0.35
CA THR A 253 -11.32 -24.40 -0.42
C THR A 253 -11.03 -23.66 -1.73
N PRO A 254 -12.02 -23.44 -2.62
CA PRO A 254 -11.75 -22.80 -3.89
C PRO A 254 -11.18 -21.39 -3.68
N ILE A 255 -10.04 -21.11 -4.31
CA ILE A 255 -9.44 -19.77 -4.31
C ILE A 255 -10.44 -18.78 -4.89
N GLN A 256 -10.71 -17.72 -4.14
CA GLN A 256 -11.55 -16.63 -4.62
C GLN A 256 -10.65 -15.51 -5.15
N THR A 257 -10.65 -15.30 -6.47
CA THR A 257 -9.88 -14.23 -7.12
C THR A 257 -10.74 -12.99 -7.40
N MET A 258 -10.33 -11.83 -6.89
CA MET A 258 -10.90 -10.52 -7.17
C MET A 258 -10.02 -9.77 -8.19
N THR A 259 -10.46 -9.76 -9.44
CA THR A 259 -9.87 -8.94 -10.52
C THR A 259 -10.84 -7.84 -10.95
N LEU A 260 -10.47 -7.11 -12.01
CA LEU A 260 -11.35 -6.13 -12.65
C LEU A 260 -12.64 -6.75 -13.22
N SER A 261 -12.71 -8.07 -13.42
CA SER A 261 -13.90 -8.74 -13.96
C SER A 261 -15.09 -8.73 -13.00
N ARG A 262 -14.89 -8.38 -11.73
CA ARG A 262 -15.97 -8.28 -10.72
C ARG A 262 -16.66 -6.92 -10.68
N LEU A 263 -16.30 -6.02 -11.58
CA LEU A 263 -16.90 -4.71 -11.66
C LEU A 263 -18.17 -4.80 -12.51
N GLU A 264 -19.27 -4.26 -11.99
CA GLU A 264 -20.53 -4.14 -12.72
C GLU A 264 -20.39 -3.00 -13.77
N VAL A 265 -19.98 -3.38 -14.98
CA VAL A 265 -19.75 -2.46 -16.11
C VAL A 265 -20.46 -2.94 -17.37
N ALA A 266 -20.61 -2.03 -18.35
CA ALA A 266 -21.17 -2.40 -19.65
C ALA A 266 -20.33 -3.51 -20.34
N PRO A 267 -20.95 -4.42 -21.10
CA PRO A 267 -20.23 -5.55 -21.73
C PRO A 267 -19.04 -5.13 -22.62
N SER A 268 -19.14 -3.99 -23.31
CA SER A 268 -18.02 -3.44 -24.10
C SER A 268 -16.83 -3.04 -23.22
N ILE A 269 -17.07 -2.38 -22.10
CA ILE A 269 -16.04 -2.01 -21.12
C ILE A 269 -15.44 -3.26 -20.49
N ALA A 270 -16.26 -4.27 -20.16
CA ALA A 270 -15.77 -5.55 -19.64
C ALA A 270 -14.81 -6.24 -20.62
N SER A 271 -15.15 -6.27 -21.91
CA SER A 271 -14.30 -6.82 -22.96
C SER A 271 -12.98 -6.04 -23.09
N ASP A 272 -13.03 -4.72 -23.12
CA ASP A 272 -11.84 -3.86 -23.20
C ASP A 272 -10.94 -4.01 -21.97
N LEU A 273 -11.52 -4.16 -20.76
CA LEU A 273 -10.79 -4.43 -19.52
C LEU A 273 -10.12 -5.80 -19.54
N ALA A 274 -10.78 -6.83 -20.08
CA ALA A 274 -10.21 -8.16 -20.22
C ALA A 274 -9.02 -8.13 -21.20
N GLN A 275 -9.17 -7.45 -22.34
CA GLN A 275 -8.10 -7.26 -23.32
C GLN A 275 -6.91 -6.50 -22.73
N TRP A 276 -7.17 -5.44 -21.94
CA TRP A 276 -6.09 -4.73 -21.26
C TRP A 276 -5.40 -5.62 -20.22
N SER A 277 -6.18 -6.38 -19.45
CA SER A 277 -5.65 -7.29 -18.41
C SER A 277 -4.75 -8.39 -18.99
N SER A 278 -5.06 -8.88 -20.21
CA SER A 278 -4.20 -9.85 -20.91
C SER A 278 -2.96 -9.22 -21.54
N SER A 279 -2.92 -7.89 -21.70
CA SER A 279 -1.75 -7.16 -22.23
C SER A 279 -0.76 -6.71 -21.16
N ARG A 280 -1.02 -7.03 -19.89
CA ARG A 280 -0.12 -6.70 -18.77
C ARG A 280 1.21 -7.43 -18.93
N ARG A 281 2.31 -6.71 -18.76
CA ARG A 281 3.69 -7.23 -18.78
C ARG A 281 4.24 -7.41 -17.38
N ALA A 282 3.62 -6.81 -16.36
CA ALA A 282 3.92 -7.04 -14.96
C ALA A 282 2.63 -7.14 -14.14
N VAL A 283 2.56 -8.14 -13.26
CA VAL A 283 1.37 -8.37 -12.43
C VAL A 283 1.79 -8.67 -10.99
N LEU A 284 1.14 -8.01 -10.04
CA LEU A 284 1.21 -8.37 -8.63
C LEU A 284 0.06 -9.31 -8.28
N HIS A 285 0.40 -10.49 -7.79
CA HIS A 285 -0.54 -11.43 -7.19
C HIS A 285 -0.46 -11.29 -5.67
N THR A 286 -1.48 -10.67 -5.06
CA THR A 286 -1.55 -10.51 -3.59
C THR A 286 -2.54 -11.49 -3.00
N LEU A 287 -2.16 -12.16 -1.91
CA LEU A 287 -2.96 -13.20 -1.27
C LEU A 287 -3.18 -12.93 0.22
N ASP A 288 -4.43 -13.11 0.66
CA ASP A 288 -4.78 -13.11 2.09
C ASP A 288 -5.75 -14.26 2.40
N ARG A 289 -5.58 -14.90 3.54
CA ARG A 289 -6.55 -15.91 4.00
C ARG A 289 -7.84 -15.25 4.50
N ASN A 290 -7.76 -14.00 4.98
CA ASN A 290 -8.88 -13.27 5.52
C ASN A 290 -9.58 -12.46 4.41
N PRO A 291 -10.82 -12.81 4.03
CA PRO A 291 -11.55 -12.09 2.99
C PRO A 291 -11.80 -10.61 3.34
N ALA A 292 -11.91 -10.26 4.62
CA ALA A 292 -12.13 -8.87 5.04
C ALA A 292 -10.89 -8.01 4.74
N HIS A 293 -9.69 -8.53 5.00
CA HIS A 293 -8.43 -7.85 4.72
C HIS A 293 -8.25 -7.63 3.21
N ALA A 294 -8.39 -8.68 2.40
CA ALA A 294 -8.28 -8.58 0.95
C ALA A 294 -9.27 -7.57 0.35
N ARG A 295 -10.53 -7.56 0.80
CA ARG A 295 -11.54 -6.59 0.34
C ARG A 295 -11.23 -5.17 0.80
N ALA A 296 -10.73 -4.98 2.01
CA ALA A 296 -10.34 -3.67 2.52
C ALA A 296 -9.16 -3.10 1.72
N ALA A 297 -8.13 -3.91 1.48
CA ALA A 297 -6.98 -3.56 0.64
C ALA A 297 -7.40 -3.27 -0.81
N TYR A 298 -8.29 -4.08 -1.40
CA TYR A 298 -8.86 -3.81 -2.72
C TYR A 298 -9.54 -2.44 -2.77
N LYS A 299 -10.38 -2.12 -1.77
CA LYS A 299 -11.05 -0.81 -1.67
C LYS A 299 -10.04 0.33 -1.49
N LEU A 300 -8.98 0.13 -0.71
CA LEU A 300 -7.89 1.09 -0.52
C LEU A 300 -7.24 1.44 -1.86
N LEU A 301 -6.75 0.44 -2.61
CA LEU A 301 -6.11 0.66 -3.91
C LEU A 301 -7.07 1.28 -4.92
N ARG A 302 -8.33 0.85 -4.93
CA ARG A 302 -9.37 1.38 -5.81
C ARG A 302 -9.65 2.86 -5.61
N ARG A 303 -9.66 3.30 -4.35
CA ARG A 303 -9.98 4.69 -3.98
C ARG A 303 -8.76 5.61 -4.09
N PHE A 304 -7.55 5.07 -4.13
CA PHE A 304 -6.35 5.88 -4.31
C PHE A 304 -6.23 6.40 -5.75
N ARG A 305 -6.28 7.74 -5.90
CA ARG A 305 -6.08 8.46 -7.17
C ARG A 305 -6.82 7.83 -8.36
N ARG A 306 -8.11 7.51 -8.16
CA ARG A 306 -9.00 6.85 -9.14
C ARG A 306 -8.44 5.52 -9.65
N ALA A 307 -8.14 4.64 -8.70
CA ALA A 307 -7.71 3.27 -8.96
C ALA A 307 -6.43 3.16 -9.81
N ILE A 308 -5.51 4.12 -9.74
CA ILE A 308 -4.35 4.17 -10.65
C ILE A 308 -3.51 2.89 -10.63
N TYR A 309 -3.37 2.24 -9.47
CA TYR A 309 -2.56 1.03 -9.31
C TYR A 309 -3.37 -0.27 -9.20
N LEU A 310 -4.69 -0.18 -9.05
CA LEU A 310 -5.54 -1.37 -8.90
C LEU A 310 -5.46 -2.32 -10.13
N PRO A 311 -5.44 -1.82 -11.38
CA PRO A 311 -5.37 -2.70 -12.56
C PRO A 311 -4.13 -3.61 -12.62
N ASP A 312 -3.03 -3.21 -11.95
CA ASP A 312 -1.77 -3.96 -11.96
C ASP A 312 -1.76 -5.11 -10.92
N VAL A 313 -2.85 -5.29 -10.17
CA VAL A 313 -2.94 -6.21 -9.03
C VAL A 313 -4.11 -7.18 -9.17
N ASP A 314 -3.83 -8.47 -8.99
CA ASP A 314 -4.83 -9.51 -8.82
C ASP A 314 -4.88 -9.95 -7.35
N PHE A 315 -6.07 -9.83 -6.74
CA PHE A 315 -6.27 -10.19 -5.32
C PHE A 315 -6.79 -11.62 -5.22
N HIS A 316 -6.20 -12.40 -4.33
CA HIS A 316 -6.56 -13.80 -4.08
C HIS A 316 -6.93 -14.01 -2.62
N ILE A 317 -8.02 -14.73 -2.37
CA ILE A 317 -8.46 -15.11 -1.03
C ILE A 317 -8.38 -16.62 -0.90
N GLY A 318 -7.59 -17.08 0.07
CA GLY A 318 -7.39 -18.50 0.35
C GLY A 318 -6.00 -18.79 0.92
N SER A 319 -5.49 -20.00 0.69
CA SER A 319 -4.16 -20.41 1.15
C SER A 319 -3.12 -20.31 0.03
N ILE A 320 -1.84 -20.15 0.41
CA ILE A 320 -0.71 -20.16 -0.53
C ILE A 320 -0.66 -21.49 -1.29
N HIS A 321 -0.91 -22.60 -0.60
CA HIS A 321 -0.92 -23.93 -1.19
C HIS A 321 -1.99 -24.04 -2.28
N ASP A 322 -3.24 -23.66 -1.98
CA ASP A 322 -4.35 -23.78 -2.92
C ASP A 322 -4.22 -22.84 -4.12
N TYR A 323 -3.45 -21.76 -3.97
CA TYR A 323 -3.15 -20.84 -5.06
C TYR A 323 -2.00 -21.30 -5.95
N LEU A 324 -0.84 -21.65 -5.36
CA LEU A 324 0.37 -21.95 -6.13
C LEU A 324 0.42 -23.38 -6.65
N THR A 325 -0.10 -24.36 -5.92
CA THR A 325 -0.03 -25.78 -6.32
C THR A 325 -0.72 -26.05 -7.67
N PRO A 326 -1.94 -25.55 -7.94
CA PRO A 326 -2.58 -25.75 -9.25
C PRO A 326 -1.86 -25.01 -10.38
N ARG A 327 -1.31 -23.82 -10.12
CA ARG A 327 -0.54 -23.05 -11.11
C ARG A 327 0.76 -23.78 -11.48
N LEU A 328 1.48 -24.29 -10.48
CA LEU A 328 2.66 -25.13 -10.67
C LEU A 328 2.33 -26.41 -11.44
N ALA A 329 1.20 -27.06 -11.15
CA ALA A 329 0.79 -28.25 -11.90
C ALA A 329 0.50 -27.91 -13.38
N SER A 330 -0.15 -26.76 -13.63
CA SER A 330 -0.47 -26.29 -14.98
C SER A 330 0.79 -25.93 -15.79
N SER A 331 1.86 -25.49 -15.13
CA SER A 331 3.16 -25.23 -15.75
C SER A 331 4.09 -26.45 -15.77
N LEU A 332 3.57 -27.67 -15.48
CA LEU A 332 4.36 -28.91 -15.38
C LEU A 332 5.53 -28.79 -14.38
N GLY A 333 5.36 -27.97 -13.34
CA GLY A 333 6.36 -27.70 -12.31
C GLY A 333 7.34 -26.58 -12.65
N ALA A 334 7.21 -25.93 -13.82
CA ALA A 334 8.06 -24.80 -14.18
C ALA A 334 7.77 -23.57 -13.30
N PRO A 335 8.80 -22.91 -12.74
CA PRO A 335 8.63 -21.69 -11.96
C PRO A 335 8.22 -20.52 -12.87
N PHE A 336 7.43 -19.59 -12.34
CA PHE A 336 6.87 -18.45 -13.07
C PHE A 336 6.98 -17.13 -12.31
N LEU A 337 7.21 -17.14 -11.00
CA LEU A 337 7.35 -15.93 -10.20
C LEU A 337 8.76 -15.35 -10.36
N SER A 338 8.84 -14.05 -10.64
CA SER A 338 10.11 -13.31 -10.73
C SER A 338 10.57 -12.81 -9.36
N ARG A 339 9.61 -12.50 -8.47
CA ARG A 339 9.82 -12.00 -7.11
C ARG A 339 8.72 -12.49 -6.18
N ALA A 340 9.02 -12.60 -4.88
CA ALA A 340 8.04 -12.92 -3.87
C ALA A 340 8.28 -12.17 -2.55
N VAL A 341 7.23 -11.86 -1.81
CA VAL A 341 7.26 -11.31 -0.44
C VAL A 341 6.33 -12.08 0.47
N LEU A 342 6.81 -12.39 1.68
CA LEU A 342 6.02 -13.02 2.74
C LEU A 342 5.98 -12.11 3.96
N ASP A 343 4.79 -11.60 4.27
CA ASP A 343 4.44 -10.94 5.53
C ASP A 343 3.48 -11.85 6.31
N LEU A 344 4.07 -12.85 6.97
CA LEU A 344 3.34 -13.91 7.65
C LEU A 344 3.93 -14.12 9.05
N PRO A 345 3.15 -14.55 10.04
CA PRO A 345 3.67 -14.82 11.39
C PRO A 345 4.63 -16.02 11.44
N SER A 346 4.46 -16.99 10.53
CA SER A 346 5.22 -18.24 10.43
C SER A 346 5.47 -18.60 8.96
N PRO A 347 6.29 -17.80 8.23
CA PRO A 347 6.45 -17.94 6.78
C PRO A 347 7.02 -19.30 6.37
N GLU A 348 7.87 -19.90 7.20
CA GLU A 348 8.50 -21.20 6.97
C GLU A 348 7.50 -22.36 6.84
N SER A 349 6.32 -22.22 7.45
CA SER A 349 5.26 -23.21 7.36
C SER A 349 4.56 -23.25 6.00
N PHE A 350 4.73 -22.22 5.16
CA PHE A 350 3.98 -22.06 3.91
C PHE A 350 4.86 -21.71 2.69
N ALA A 351 6.16 -21.54 2.87
CA ALA A 351 7.04 -21.02 1.84
C ALA A 351 7.45 -22.05 0.76
N ASP A 352 7.32 -23.36 0.99
CA ASP A 352 7.76 -24.38 0.02
C ASP A 352 7.15 -24.20 -1.40
N PRO A 353 5.81 -24.06 -1.57
CA PRO A 353 5.24 -23.78 -2.89
C PRO A 353 5.73 -22.47 -3.51
N VAL A 354 6.00 -21.45 -2.68
CA VAL A 354 6.51 -20.14 -3.14
C VAL A 354 7.92 -20.29 -3.69
N VAL A 355 8.79 -21.02 -2.98
CA VAL A 355 10.17 -21.29 -3.37
C VAL A 355 10.24 -22.15 -4.64
N ARG A 356 9.28 -23.06 -4.83
CA ARG A 356 9.13 -23.84 -6.07
C ARG A 356 8.63 -23.02 -7.25
N ALA A 357 7.73 -22.07 -7.01
CA ALA A 357 7.19 -21.17 -8.05
C ALA A 357 8.16 -20.04 -8.42
N LEU A 358 9.14 -19.73 -7.57
CA LEU A 358 10.15 -18.69 -7.81
C LEU A 358 11.20 -19.14 -8.83
N LYS A 359 11.38 -18.33 -9.88
CA LYS A 359 12.39 -18.56 -10.92
C LYS A 359 13.79 -18.57 -10.34
N PRO A 360 14.74 -19.31 -10.95
CA PRO A 360 16.15 -19.19 -10.61
C PRO A 360 16.61 -17.73 -10.60
N ASN A 361 17.47 -17.36 -9.65
CA ASN A 361 17.89 -15.98 -9.35
C ASN A 361 16.80 -15.01 -8.88
N GLY A 362 15.53 -15.44 -8.81
CA GLY A 362 14.43 -14.67 -8.23
C GLY A 362 14.69 -14.36 -6.75
N LEU A 363 14.17 -13.21 -6.30
CA LEU A 363 14.28 -12.77 -4.92
C LEU A 363 13.01 -13.11 -4.13
N LEU A 364 13.22 -13.64 -2.93
CA LEU A 364 12.22 -13.83 -1.90
C LEU A 364 12.55 -12.91 -0.72
N VAL A 365 11.63 -12.02 -0.39
CA VAL A 365 11.74 -11.17 0.80
C VAL A 365 10.83 -11.71 1.89
N VAL A 366 11.36 -11.83 3.11
CA VAL A 366 10.59 -12.24 4.29
C VAL A 366 10.62 -11.10 5.29
N PHE A 367 9.45 -10.62 5.70
CA PHE A 367 9.29 -9.61 6.73
C PHE A 367 8.73 -10.24 8.01
N ASN A 368 9.36 -9.96 9.15
CA ASN A 368 8.88 -10.40 10.46
C ASN A 368 9.17 -9.36 11.54
N PRO A 369 8.35 -9.28 12.60
CA PRO A 369 8.59 -8.35 13.70
C PRO A 369 9.81 -8.72 14.57
N SER A 370 10.25 -9.98 14.55
CA SER A 370 11.38 -10.46 15.37
C SER A 370 12.51 -11.07 14.54
N ILE A 371 13.75 -10.74 14.90
CA ILE A 371 14.95 -11.34 14.30
C ILE A 371 15.01 -12.87 14.51
N SER A 372 14.41 -13.39 15.57
CA SER A 372 14.36 -14.84 15.81
C SER A 372 13.47 -15.55 14.79
N GLN A 373 12.38 -14.92 14.31
CA GLN A 373 11.53 -15.50 13.26
C GLN A 373 12.29 -15.58 11.92
N ILE A 374 13.10 -14.56 11.62
CA ILE A 374 14.00 -14.60 10.47
C ILE A 374 15.01 -15.75 10.61
N ALA A 375 15.55 -15.96 11.81
CA ALA A 375 16.46 -17.07 12.09
C ALA A 375 15.76 -18.44 11.94
N ASP A 376 14.51 -18.57 12.38
CA ASP A 376 13.71 -19.79 12.20
C ASP A 376 13.45 -20.09 10.73
N PHE A 377 13.14 -19.08 9.91
CA PHE A 377 13.01 -19.23 8.47
C PHE A 377 14.30 -19.68 7.80
N ALA A 378 15.43 -19.04 8.14
CA ALA A 378 16.74 -19.42 7.63
C ALA A 378 17.12 -20.86 8.03
N LYS A 379 16.83 -21.25 9.28
CA LYS A 379 17.00 -22.61 9.77
C LYS A 379 16.16 -23.61 8.98
N TRP A 380 14.87 -23.31 8.75
CA TRP A 380 13.98 -24.14 7.94
C TRP A 380 14.51 -24.33 6.52
N ALA A 381 14.97 -23.25 5.87
CA ALA A 381 15.50 -23.32 4.53
C ALA A 381 16.71 -24.27 4.44
N VAL A 382 17.61 -24.23 5.43
CA VAL A 382 18.77 -25.14 5.49
C VAL A 382 18.35 -26.57 5.81
N THR A 383 17.51 -26.80 6.82
CA THR A 383 17.15 -28.15 7.27
C THR A 383 16.33 -28.91 6.25
N THR A 384 15.48 -28.21 5.49
CA THR A 384 14.67 -28.79 4.41
C THR A 384 15.36 -28.74 3.04
N ARG A 385 16.60 -28.24 2.99
CA ARG A 385 17.43 -28.12 1.77
C ARG A 385 16.73 -27.31 0.67
N GLN A 386 16.06 -26.23 1.05
CA GLN A 386 15.50 -25.29 0.10
C GLN A 386 16.63 -24.66 -0.73
N PRO A 387 16.46 -24.50 -2.05
CA PRO A 387 17.43 -23.82 -2.93
C PRO A 387 17.45 -22.31 -2.72
N LEU A 388 17.68 -21.85 -1.50
CA LEU A 388 17.72 -20.44 -1.12
C LEU A 388 19.10 -20.10 -0.56
N ARG A 389 19.61 -18.93 -0.95
CA ARG A 389 20.77 -18.29 -0.33
C ARG A 389 20.31 -17.01 0.35
N LEU A 390 20.54 -16.90 1.66
CA LEU A 390 20.35 -15.65 2.39
C LEU A 390 21.42 -14.65 1.93
N GLU A 391 21.00 -13.54 1.32
CA GLU A 391 21.91 -12.49 0.84
C GLU A 391 22.03 -11.33 1.81
N ARG A 392 20.94 -11.02 2.52
CA ARG A 392 20.89 -9.86 3.42
C ARG A 392 19.86 -10.07 4.51
N THR A 393 20.21 -9.63 5.71
CA THR A 393 19.28 -9.41 6.81
C THR A 393 19.44 -7.97 7.30
N ALA A 394 18.33 -7.27 7.52
CA ALA A 394 18.35 -5.88 7.97
C ALA A 394 17.19 -5.60 8.93
N GLU A 395 17.43 -4.75 9.92
CA GLU A 395 16.38 -4.10 10.70
C GLU A 395 15.84 -2.90 9.91
N LEU A 396 14.53 -2.72 9.92
CA LEU A 396 13.89 -1.57 9.31
C LEU A 396 13.97 -0.34 10.22
N PRO A 397 14.17 0.86 9.66
CA PRO A 397 14.28 2.07 10.45
C PRO A 397 12.97 2.37 11.19
N ASN A 398 13.10 2.95 12.37
CA ASN A 398 11.96 3.46 13.12
C ASN A 398 11.16 4.47 12.28
N THR A 399 9.87 4.22 12.12
CA THR A 399 8.95 5.17 11.50
C THR A 399 8.51 6.19 12.55
N PHE A 400 8.63 7.48 12.25
CA PHE A 400 8.22 8.54 13.17
C PHE A 400 6.77 8.98 12.91
N HIS A 401 5.94 8.97 13.94
CA HIS A 401 4.61 9.55 13.87
C HIS A 401 4.67 11.04 14.19
N VAL A 402 4.36 11.88 13.21
CA VAL A 402 4.29 13.32 13.42
C VAL A 402 2.95 13.69 14.09
N ALA A 403 2.99 14.51 15.15
CA ALA A 403 1.80 14.93 15.88
C ALA A 403 0.83 15.75 15.01
N ALA A 404 -0.45 15.78 15.40
CA ALA A 404 -1.54 16.35 14.60
C ALA A 404 -1.45 17.88 14.37
N ASP A 405 -0.59 18.60 15.09
CA ASP A 405 -0.43 20.05 15.00
C ASP A 405 0.41 20.55 13.81
N GLU A 406 0.95 19.65 12.98
CA GLU A 406 1.83 20.04 11.89
C GLU A 406 1.13 20.57 10.63
N PRO A 407 1.83 21.40 9.81
CA PRO A 407 1.37 21.86 8.51
C PRO A 407 1.13 20.74 7.50
N THR A 408 1.77 19.59 7.72
CA THR A 408 1.69 18.40 6.89
C THR A 408 1.02 17.27 7.66
N ALA A 409 0.10 16.56 7.01
CA ALA A 409 -0.47 15.36 7.58
C ALA A 409 0.62 14.32 7.86
N ASN A 410 0.44 13.52 8.90
CA ASN A 410 1.35 12.41 9.14
C ASN A 410 1.28 11.43 7.96
N ASP A 411 2.44 11.20 7.35
CA ASP A 411 2.58 10.34 6.19
C ASP A 411 3.55 9.19 6.42
N CYS A 412 4.30 9.18 7.52
CA CYS A 412 5.31 8.17 7.79
C CYS A 412 6.26 7.98 6.57
N GLY A 413 6.52 9.05 5.82
CA GLY A 413 7.25 9.03 4.54
C GLY A 413 8.77 8.84 4.65
N GLY A 414 9.28 8.70 5.88
CA GLY A 414 10.69 8.50 6.18
C GLY A 414 11.44 9.76 6.58
N GLY A 415 12.69 9.55 7.04
CA GLY A 415 13.52 10.60 7.62
C GLY A 415 13.15 10.94 9.06
N ARG A 416 14.01 11.72 9.72
CA ARG A 416 13.77 12.22 11.07
C ARG A 416 13.12 13.61 10.97
N PRO A 417 11.97 13.88 11.61
CA PRO A 417 11.36 15.20 11.56
C PRO A 417 12.21 16.24 12.31
N TRP A 418 12.27 17.46 11.75
CA TRP A 418 12.94 18.61 12.36
C TRP A 418 11.92 19.71 12.67
N ASP A 419 12.13 20.38 13.79
CA ASP A 419 11.45 21.62 14.14
C ASP A 419 12.28 22.78 13.59
N VAL A 420 11.81 23.38 12.49
CA VAL A 420 12.41 24.55 11.85
C VAL A 420 11.42 25.72 11.95
N ARG A 421 11.73 26.68 12.83
CA ARG A 421 10.86 27.84 13.08
C ARG A 421 11.66 29.12 13.12
N THR A 422 11.17 30.12 12.40
CA THR A 422 11.65 31.49 12.50
C THR A 422 10.88 32.21 13.60
N VAL A 423 11.60 32.75 14.59
CA VAL A 423 11.02 33.42 15.76
C VAL A 423 11.58 34.84 15.84
N VAL A 424 10.70 35.81 16.14
CA VAL A 424 11.11 37.17 16.49
C VAL A 424 10.95 37.29 18.01
N PRO A 425 12.06 37.32 18.79
CA PRO A 425 11.98 37.46 20.24
C PRO A 425 11.30 38.78 20.63
N ARG A 426 10.37 38.73 21.60
CA ARG A 426 9.58 39.90 22.01
C ARG A 426 10.35 40.97 22.79
N ASN A 427 11.62 40.74 23.16
CA ASN A 427 12.30 41.53 24.19
C ASN A 427 13.33 42.56 23.71
N ASP A 428 13.44 42.82 22.40
CA ASP A 428 14.45 43.77 21.91
C ASP A 428 13.79 45.07 21.44
N ALA A 429 13.98 46.14 22.23
CA ALA A 429 13.54 47.50 21.91
C ALA A 429 14.24 48.10 20.67
N SER A 430 15.13 47.34 20.01
CA SER A 430 15.86 47.70 18.80
C SER A 430 15.46 46.91 17.55
N GLY A 431 14.28 46.26 17.56
CA GLY A 431 13.83 45.41 16.45
C GLY A 431 14.55 44.06 16.48
N GLY A 432 13.99 43.11 17.24
CA GLY A 432 14.64 41.86 17.59
C GLY A 432 15.22 41.08 16.41
N GLU A 433 16.43 40.57 16.61
CA GLU A 433 17.12 39.75 15.63
C GLU A 433 16.27 38.52 15.33
N ILE A 434 16.02 38.28 14.04
CA ILE A 434 15.25 37.12 13.59
C ILE A 434 16.06 35.87 13.90
N VAL A 435 15.61 35.06 14.86
CA VAL A 435 16.29 33.82 15.23
C VAL A 435 15.67 32.61 14.53
N GLN A 436 16.49 31.62 14.22
CA GLN A 436 16.06 30.34 13.67
C GLN A 436 16.18 29.25 14.74
N VAL A 437 15.08 28.57 15.02
CA VAL A 437 15.06 27.32 15.78
C VAL A 437 15.23 26.18 14.80
N MET A 438 16.27 25.37 14.96
CA MET A 438 16.57 24.22 14.10
C MET A 438 16.99 23.05 14.99
N ARG A 439 16.09 22.11 15.26
CA ARG A 439 16.41 20.94 16.08
C ARG A 439 15.69 19.70 15.62
N PRO A 440 16.34 18.52 15.68
CA PRO A 440 15.63 17.28 15.42
C PRO A 440 14.58 17.08 16.50
N ARG A 441 13.43 16.51 16.14
CA ARG A 441 12.45 16.14 17.14
C ARG A 441 12.92 14.92 17.93
N VAL A 442 12.57 14.92 19.20
CA VAL A 442 12.92 13.90 20.20
C VAL A 442 11.64 13.59 20.98
N GLY A 443 11.39 12.33 21.29
CA GLY A 443 10.20 11.91 22.04
C GLY A 443 8.93 11.72 21.19
N ASP A 444 9.02 11.88 19.86
CA ASP A 444 7.93 11.50 18.96
C ASP A 444 7.70 9.99 19.03
N ARG A 445 6.43 9.58 18.94
CA ARG A 445 6.04 8.16 18.97
C ARG A 445 6.67 7.44 17.79
N VAL A 446 7.53 6.47 18.10
CA VAL A 446 8.01 5.49 17.12
C VAL A 446 6.88 4.53 16.82
N LEU A 447 6.58 4.36 15.54
CA LEU A 447 5.66 3.35 15.01
C LEU A 447 6.43 2.41 14.09
N GLY A 448 5.89 1.21 13.89
CA GLY A 448 6.46 0.27 12.92
C GLY A 448 7.79 -0.32 13.36
N GLY A 449 8.57 -0.76 12.37
CA GLY A 449 9.79 -1.54 12.58
C GLY A 449 9.60 -3.02 12.27
N GLY A 450 10.66 -3.78 12.50
CA GLY A 450 10.74 -5.19 12.17
C GLY A 450 12.01 -5.51 11.39
N PHE A 451 12.13 -6.75 10.97
CA PHE A 451 13.29 -7.29 10.30
C PHE A 451 12.90 -7.83 8.93
N VAL A 452 13.81 -7.64 7.99
CA VAL A 452 13.68 -8.14 6.63
C VAL A 452 14.87 -9.03 6.32
N ALA A 453 14.60 -10.17 5.70
CA ALA A 453 15.60 -11.00 5.05
C ALA A 453 15.34 -11.12 3.56
N VAL A 454 16.42 -11.04 2.77
CA VAL A 454 16.40 -11.21 1.32
C VAL A 454 17.09 -12.51 0.98
N PHE A 455 16.36 -13.42 0.36
CA PHE A 455 16.84 -14.70 -0.14
C PHE A 455 16.86 -14.68 -1.67
N ARG A 456 17.89 -15.27 -2.25
CA ARG A 456 17.95 -15.55 -3.69
C ARG A 456 17.70 -17.02 -3.95
N ARG A 457 16.84 -17.32 -4.92
CA ARG A 457 16.64 -18.66 -5.46
C ARG A 457 17.88 -19.12 -6.22
N LEU A 458 18.50 -20.21 -5.80
CA LEU A 458 19.64 -20.82 -6.46
C LEU A 458 19.21 -21.55 -7.74
N LYS A 459 20.08 -21.55 -8.76
CA LYS A 459 19.92 -22.38 -9.96
C LYS A 459 20.03 -23.88 -9.60
N PRO A 460 19.31 -24.78 -10.29
CA PRO A 460 19.55 -26.22 -10.22
C PRO A 460 21.00 -26.55 -10.59
N ARG A 461 21.64 -27.47 -9.86
CA ARG A 461 23.06 -27.83 -10.09
C ARG A 461 23.38 -28.24 -11.53
N GLY A 462 22.45 -28.90 -12.24
CA GLY A 462 22.66 -29.35 -13.63
C GLY A 462 22.48 -28.29 -14.73
N GLU A 463 22.02 -27.08 -14.39
CA GLU A 463 21.91 -25.95 -15.34
C GLU A 463 23.15 -25.06 -15.31
N VAL A 464 23.80 -24.93 -14.13
CA VAL A 464 25.06 -24.20 -13.96
C VAL A 464 26.15 -24.81 -14.84
N GLU A 465 26.31 -26.14 -14.79
CA GLU A 465 27.30 -26.87 -15.60
C GLU A 465 27.05 -26.76 -17.12
N LYS A 466 25.81 -26.47 -17.58
CA LYS A 466 25.50 -26.35 -19.01
C LYS A 466 25.69 -24.94 -19.55
N GLU A 467 25.50 -23.92 -18.72
CA GLU A 467 25.77 -22.53 -19.10
C GLU A 467 27.26 -22.24 -19.05
N ASP A 468 27.99 -22.72 -18.04
CA ASP A 468 29.44 -22.55 -17.94
C ASP A 468 30.15 -23.16 -19.19
N VAL A 469 29.72 -24.34 -19.65
CA VAL A 469 30.23 -24.97 -20.89
C VAL A 469 29.87 -24.15 -22.14
N LYS A 470 28.68 -23.53 -22.19
CA LYS A 470 28.27 -22.69 -23.33
C LYS A 470 28.98 -21.34 -23.36
N GLU A 471 29.27 -20.74 -22.21
CA GLU A 471 30.06 -19.51 -22.13
C GLU A 471 31.53 -19.78 -22.48
N GLU A 472 32.10 -20.90 -22.04
CA GLU A 472 33.45 -21.33 -22.42
C GLU A 472 33.56 -21.59 -23.94
N GLU A 473 32.61 -22.32 -24.55
CA GLU A 473 32.60 -22.54 -26.02
C GLU A 473 32.47 -21.22 -26.81
N LYS A 474 31.73 -20.24 -26.28
CA LYS A 474 31.52 -18.95 -26.95
C LYS A 474 32.74 -18.01 -26.84
N VAL A 475 33.57 -18.20 -25.81
CA VAL A 475 34.84 -17.48 -25.63
C VAL A 475 35.98 -18.12 -26.44
N GLU A 476 35.88 -19.42 -26.77
CA GLU A 476 36.83 -20.10 -27.68
C GLU A 476 36.55 -19.85 -29.17
N GLU A 477 35.34 -19.41 -29.55
CA GLU A 477 34.96 -19.07 -30.93
C GLU A 477 35.11 -17.57 -31.30
N GLU A 478 35.42 -16.67 -30.34
CA GLU A 478 35.81 -15.26 -30.56
C GLU A 478 37.34 -15.07 -30.52
#